data_AF-A0A0J6CJ93-F1
#
_entry.id   AF-A0A0J6CJ93-F1
#
_cell.length_a   1.000
_cell.length_b   1.000
_cell.length_c   1.000
_cell.angle_alpha   90.00
_cell.angle_beta   90.00
_cell.angle_gamma   90.00
#
_symmetry.space_group_name_H-M   'P 1'
#
loop_
_entity.id
_entity.type
_entity.pdbx_description
1 polymer ?
#
loop_
_entity_poly.entity_id
_entity_poly.type
_entity_poly.pdbx_seq_one_letter_code
_entity_poly.pdbx_strand_id
1 'polypeptide(L)'
;MHGKEKELKGDMKKLCNHYSHYHAKVKMQDGMEYEGIIMDSDDEHMSMIIPQEVEEDEGPDMNRQYGRYRYRRFGRFFFPLAGIAALSLIPYYRPYPYYPYYPPYYY
;
A
#
# COMPACT_ATOMS: atom_id res chain seq x y z
N MET A 1 -6.48 2.61 33.15
CA MET A 1 -6.48 2.92 31.70
C MET A 1 -6.05 1.74 30.82
N HIS A 2 -5.29 0.76 31.31
CA HIS A 2 -4.82 -0.41 30.55
C HIS A 2 -5.88 -1.34 29.92
N GLY A 3 -7.11 -1.39 30.45
CA GLY A 3 -8.15 -2.30 29.93
C GLY A 3 -8.67 -1.91 28.54
N LYS A 4 -8.97 -0.63 28.34
CA LYS A 4 -9.48 -0.11 27.06
C LYS A 4 -8.45 -0.21 25.93
N GLU A 5 -7.17 -0.03 26.24
CA GLU A 5 -6.10 -0.11 25.25
C GLU A 5 -5.96 -1.54 24.69
N LYS A 6 -6.07 -2.56 25.56
CA LYS A 6 -6.03 -3.97 25.16
C LYS A 6 -7.24 -4.35 24.30
N GLU A 7 -8.42 -3.86 24.64
CA GLU A 7 -9.64 -4.07 23.86
C GLU A 7 -9.53 -3.45 22.45
N LEU A 8 -9.05 -2.21 22.38
CA LEU A 8 -8.87 -1.48 21.12
C LEU A 8 -7.80 -2.12 20.20
N LYS A 9 -6.69 -2.60 20.78
CA LYS A 9 -5.68 -3.40 20.05
C LYS A 9 -6.28 -4.72 19.53
N GLY A 10 -7.06 -5.40 20.36
CA GLY A 10 -7.74 -6.64 19.99
C GLY A 10 -8.69 -6.45 18.81
N ASP A 11 -9.42 -5.34 18.77
CA ASP A 11 -10.33 -5.03 17.67
C ASP A 11 -9.59 -4.61 16.40
N MET A 12 -8.51 -3.83 16.51
CA MET A 12 -7.67 -3.49 15.37
C MET A 12 -7.02 -4.74 14.75
N LYS A 13 -6.51 -5.67 15.57
CA LYS A 13 -5.97 -6.95 15.10
C LYS A 13 -7.01 -7.73 14.28
N LYS A 14 -8.24 -7.84 14.77
CA LYS A 14 -9.33 -8.51 14.04
C LYS A 14 -9.60 -7.85 12.69
N LEU A 15 -9.59 -6.51 12.63
CA LEU A 15 -9.76 -5.78 11.37
C LEU A 15 -8.62 -6.04 10.40
N CYS A 16 -7.36 -5.95 10.84
CA CYS A 16 -6.18 -6.24 10.02
C CYS A 16 -6.21 -7.67 9.46
N ASN A 17 -6.58 -8.66 10.28
CA ASN A 17 -6.71 -10.04 9.84
C ASN A 17 -7.89 -10.24 8.88
N HIS A 18 -9.02 -9.59 9.13
CA HIS A 18 -10.19 -9.68 8.27
C HIS A 18 -9.92 -9.11 6.87
N TYR A 19 -9.13 -8.04 6.78
CA TYR A 19 -8.73 -7.40 5.53
C TYR A 19 -7.33 -7.80 5.05
N SER A 20 -6.81 -8.95 5.49
CA SER A 20 -5.57 -9.50 4.97
C SER A 20 -5.66 -9.69 3.45
N HIS A 21 -4.60 -9.35 2.74
CA HIS A 21 -4.47 -9.31 1.28
C HIS A 21 -5.31 -8.25 0.56
N TYR A 22 -5.97 -7.33 1.29
CA TYR A 22 -6.66 -6.19 0.67
C TYR A 22 -5.72 -5.00 0.51
N HIS A 23 -5.96 -4.22 -0.54
CA HIS A 23 -5.36 -2.90 -0.69
C HIS A 23 -6.05 -1.92 0.25
N ALA A 24 -5.28 -1.37 1.18
CA ALA A 24 -5.78 -0.53 2.23
C ALA A 24 -4.89 0.70 2.42
N LYS A 25 -5.52 1.76 2.92
CA LYS A 25 -4.85 2.92 3.47
C LYS A 25 -4.95 2.87 4.99
N VAL A 26 -3.80 2.94 5.64
CA VAL A 26 -3.62 2.93 7.08
C VAL A 26 -3.21 4.33 7.54
N LYS A 27 -3.92 4.86 8.53
CA LYS A 27 -3.62 6.13 9.17
C LYS A 27 -3.12 5.88 10.57
N MET A 28 -1.95 6.41 10.88
CA MET A 28 -1.32 6.34 12.20
C MET A 28 -1.81 7.49 13.10
N GLN A 29 -1.64 7.34 14.41
CA GLN A 29 -2.05 8.34 15.41
C GLN A 29 -1.28 9.66 15.29
N ASP A 30 -0.06 9.64 14.76
CA ASP A 30 0.72 10.84 14.44
C ASP A 30 0.23 11.55 13.16
N GLY A 31 -0.75 10.97 12.46
CA GLY A 31 -1.34 11.50 11.24
C GLY A 31 -0.67 10.99 9.95
N MET A 32 0.41 10.22 10.02
CA MET A 32 1.03 9.63 8.83
C MET A 32 0.10 8.61 8.17
N GLU A 33 0.07 8.60 6.84
CA GLU A 33 -0.75 7.68 6.05
C GLU A 33 0.13 6.80 5.16
N TYR A 34 -0.23 5.52 5.09
CA TYR A 34 0.47 4.51 4.31
C TYR A 34 -0.54 3.74 3.45
N GLU A 35 -0.20 3.53 2.19
CA GLU A 35 -1.03 2.79 1.24
C GLU A 35 -0.30 1.54 0.77
N GLY A 36 -0.97 0.39 0.83
CA GLY A 36 -0.34 -0.88 0.50
C GLY A 36 -1.28 -2.05 0.72
N ILE A 37 -0.74 -3.25 0.55
CA ILE A 37 -1.50 -4.49 0.75
C ILE A 37 -1.19 -5.02 2.14
N ILE A 38 -2.22 -5.27 2.93
CA ILE A 38 -2.08 -5.90 4.26
C ILE A 38 -1.65 -7.35 4.06
N MET A 39 -0.64 -7.80 4.79
CA MET A 39 -0.16 -9.17 4.72
C MET A 39 -0.72 -9.99 5.88
N ASP A 40 -0.30 -9.70 7.10
CA ASP A 40 -0.68 -10.44 8.30
C ASP A 40 -0.52 -9.57 9.54
N SER A 41 -1.13 -9.94 10.67
CA SER A 41 -0.94 -9.28 11.96
C SER A 41 -0.75 -10.25 13.12
N ASP A 42 0.25 -9.97 13.96
CA ASP A 42 0.49 -10.67 15.21
C ASP A 42 -0.21 -9.94 16.38
N ASP A 43 0.22 -10.18 17.62
CA ASP A 43 -0.39 -9.57 18.81
C ASP A 43 -0.05 -8.07 18.97
N GLU A 44 1.01 -7.58 18.31
CA GLU A 44 1.54 -6.24 18.50
C GLU A 44 1.63 -5.44 17.20
N HIS A 45 1.85 -6.10 16.06
CA HIS A 45 2.16 -5.49 14.79
C HIS A 45 1.31 -6.06 13.65
N MET A 46 1.02 -5.19 12.69
CA MET A 46 0.53 -5.57 11.37
C MET A 46 1.65 -5.36 10.35
N SER A 47 1.78 -6.28 9.40
CA SER A 47 2.69 -6.14 8.26
C SER A 47 1.94 -5.77 6.98
N MET A 48 2.54 -4.87 6.20
CA MET A 48 2.04 -4.46 4.88
C MET A 48 3.17 -4.47 3.86
N ILE A 49 2.84 -4.74 2.59
CA ILE A 49 3.71 -4.43 1.46
C ILE A 49 3.31 -3.09 0.86
N ILE A 50 4.28 -2.17 0.77
CA ILE A 50 4.08 -0.79 0.34
C ILE A 50 4.94 -0.54 -0.90
N PRO A 51 4.40 0.06 -1.97
CA PRO A 51 5.19 0.48 -3.12
C PRO A 51 6.11 1.64 -2.72
N GLN A 52 7.41 1.41 -2.83
CA GLN A 52 8.43 2.43 -2.68
C GLN A 52 8.92 2.88 -4.06
N GLU A 53 9.13 4.18 -4.23
CA GLU A 53 9.92 4.70 -5.34
C GLU A 53 11.40 4.56 -4.98
N VAL A 54 12.13 3.83 -5.81
CA VAL A 54 13.57 3.70 -5.66
C VAL A 54 14.21 4.33 -6.89
N GLU A 55 15.08 5.30 -6.66
CA GLU A 55 15.99 5.83 -7.67
C GLU A 55 17.26 4.96 -7.63
N GLU A 56 17.75 4.52 -8.79
CA GLU A 56 19.04 3.86 -8.88
C GLU A 56 20.13 4.94 -8.77
N ASP A 57 21.00 4.84 -7.77
CA ASP A 57 22.17 5.73 -7.70
C ASP A 57 23.07 5.44 -8.90
N GLU A 58 23.30 6.50 -9.68
CA GLU A 58 24.08 6.53 -10.91
C GLU A 58 25.45 5.86 -10.72
N GLY A 59 25.62 4.64 -11.24
CA GLY A 59 26.96 4.13 -11.58
C GLY A 59 27.62 5.10 -12.59
N PRO A 60 28.96 5.26 -12.57
CA PRO A 60 29.60 6.48 -13.05
C PRO A 60 29.55 6.74 -14.58
N ASP A 61 28.81 5.97 -15.40
CA ASP A 61 29.04 6.06 -16.86
C ASP A 61 27.93 5.60 -17.81
N MET A 62 26.63 5.87 -17.53
CA MET A 62 25.57 5.52 -18.49
C MET A 62 24.62 6.68 -18.79
N ASN A 63 24.95 7.40 -19.86
CA ASN A 63 24.04 8.09 -20.79
C ASN A 63 22.78 8.75 -20.20
N ARG A 64 22.93 10.05 -19.89
CA ARG A 64 21.87 11.04 -19.56
C ARG A 64 20.86 11.32 -20.69
N GLN A 65 20.63 10.40 -21.62
CA GLN A 65 19.73 10.57 -22.76
C GLN A 65 18.33 9.96 -22.55
N TYR A 66 18.14 9.14 -21.52
CA TYR A 66 16.84 8.60 -21.12
C TYR A 66 16.68 8.89 -19.62
N GLY A 67 15.59 9.55 -19.24
CA GLY A 67 15.37 10.08 -17.89
C GLY A 67 15.55 9.04 -16.78
N ARG A 68 15.82 9.51 -15.56
CA ARG A 68 16.02 8.68 -14.36
C ARG A 68 14.98 7.56 -14.29
N TYR A 69 15.44 6.31 -14.38
CA TYR A 69 14.58 5.14 -14.22
C TYR A 69 14.18 5.02 -12.76
N ARG A 70 12.95 5.43 -12.46
CA ARG A 70 12.29 5.13 -11.18
C ARG A 70 11.62 3.78 -11.31
N TYR A 71 12.06 2.82 -10.51
CA TYR A 71 11.35 1.55 -10.40
C TYR A 71 10.60 1.48 -9.07
N ARG A 72 9.41 0.86 -9.11
CA ARG A 72 8.61 0.61 -7.91
C ARG A 72 9.05 -0.71 -7.29
N ARG A 73 9.59 -0.68 -6.07
CA ARG A 73 9.85 -1.91 -5.28
C ARG A 73 8.83 -2.00 -4.16
N PHE A 74 8.28 -3.19 -3.93
CA PHE A 74 7.41 -3.42 -2.78
C PHE A 74 8.27 -3.80 -1.57
N GLY A 75 8.31 -2.94 -0.57
CA GLY A 75 8.97 -3.21 0.70
C GLY A 75 7.95 -3.69 1.73
N ARG A 76 8.37 -4.62 2.60
CA ARG A 76 7.56 -5.08 3.73
C ARG A 76 7.84 -4.20 4.94
N PHE A 77 6.78 -3.63 5.51
CA PHE A 77 6.82 -2.78 6.69
C PHE A 77 5.96 -3.35 7.80
N PHE A 78 6.33 -3.04 9.04
CA PHE A 78 5.63 -3.45 10.24
C PHE A 78 5.15 -2.21 10.98
N PHE A 79 3.87 -2.21 11.36
CA PHE A 79 3.19 -1.11 12.01
C PHE A 79 2.64 -1.58 13.35
N PRO A 80 2.90 -0.86 14.46
CA PRO A 80 2.35 -1.23 15.75
C PRO A 80 0.83 -1.03 15.74
N LEU A 81 0.07 -2.07 16.09
CA LEU A 81 -1.40 -2.04 16.14
C LEU A 81 -1.90 -0.92 17.06
N ALA A 82 -1.18 -0.68 18.16
CA ALA A 82 -1.47 0.38 19.11
C ALA A 82 -1.43 1.79 18.50
N GLY A 83 -0.63 1.98 17.44
CA GLY A 83 -0.43 3.26 16.77
C GLY A 83 -1.36 3.48 15.58
N ILE A 84 -2.16 2.49 15.19
CA ILE A 84 -3.11 2.62 14.08
C ILE A 84 -4.34 3.38 14.57
N ALA A 85 -4.63 4.51 13.93
CA ALA A 85 -5.81 5.31 14.21
C ALA A 85 -7.00 4.90 13.34
N ALA A 86 -6.76 4.54 12.08
CA ALA A 86 -7.82 4.11 11.15
C ALA A 86 -7.28 3.21 10.04
N LEU A 87 -8.17 2.37 9.51
CA LEU A 87 -7.95 1.50 8.35
C LEU A 87 -9.10 1.71 7.37
N SER A 88 -8.77 1.98 6.11
CA SER A 88 -9.74 2.21 5.04
C SER A 88 -9.40 1.38 3.82
N LEU A 89 -10.42 0.82 3.16
CA LEU A 89 -10.23 0.04 1.95
C LEU A 89 -10.26 0.92 0.71
N ILE A 90 -9.43 0.58 -0.27
CA ILE A 90 -9.38 1.30 -1.54
C ILE A 90 -10.25 0.57 -2.56
N PRO A 91 -11.34 1.20 -3.04
CA PRO A 91 -12.20 0.59 -4.05
C PRO A 91 -11.49 0.60 -5.40
N TYR A 92 -11.25 -0.59 -5.96
CA TYR A 92 -10.84 -0.70 -7.35
C TYR A 92 -12.06 -0.54 -8.26
N TYR A 93 -12.39 0.70 -8.62
CA TYR A 93 -13.23 0.96 -9.77
C TYR A 93 -12.41 0.63 -11.03
N ARG A 94 -12.68 -0.51 -11.68
CA ARG A 94 -12.21 -0.73 -13.06
C ARG A 94 -13.21 -0.05 -13.99
N PRO A 95 -12.92 1.12 -14.58
CA PRO A 95 -13.68 1.54 -15.74
C PRO A 95 -13.50 0.45 -16.82
N TYR A 96 -14.60 0.04 -17.44
CA TYR A 96 -14.56 -0.86 -18.59
C TYR A 96 -13.61 -0.27 -19.64
N PRO A 97 -12.66 -1.05 -20.19
CA PRO A 97 -11.80 -0.55 -21.25
C PRO A 97 -12.69 -0.20 -22.46
N TYR A 98 -12.81 1.10 -22.72
CA TYR A 98 -13.41 1.59 -23.95
C TYR A 98 -12.44 1.26 -25.08
N TYR A 99 -12.72 0.20 -25.83
CA TYR A 99 -11.98 -0.11 -27.04
C TYR A 99 -12.43 0.85 -28.15
N PRO A 100 -11.56 1.73 -28.67
CA PRO A 100 -11.89 2.53 -29.84
C PRO A 100 -12.11 1.59 -31.03
N TYR A 101 -13.33 1.62 -31.57
CA TYR A 101 -13.65 0.94 -32.82
C TYR A 101 -12.91 1.64 -33.96
N TYR A 102 -11.88 0.99 -34.50
CA TYR A 102 -11.21 1.47 -35.71
C TYR A 102 -12.04 1.03 -36.93
N PRO A 103 -12.59 1.97 -37.71
CA PRO A 103 -13.24 1.61 -38.97
C PRO A 103 -12.21 1.02 -39.95
N PRO A 104 -12.60 0.00 -40.73
CA PRO A 104 -11.70 -0.62 -41.70
C PRO A 104 -11.30 0.41 -42.77
N TYR A 105 -10.01 0.47 -43.09
CA TYR A 105 -9.50 1.22 -44.22
C TYR A 105 -9.88 0.48 -45.51
N TYR A 106 -10.55 1.18 -46.42
CA TYR A 106 -10.78 0.70 -47.78
C TYR A 106 -9.53 0.98 -48.62
N TYR A 107 -8.97 -0.07 -49.23
CA TYR A 107 -7.89 -0.02 -50.22
C TYR A 107 -8.44 0.23 -51.62
#